data_AF-A0A964A572-F1
#
_entry.id   AF-A0A964A572-F1
#
_cell.length_a   1.000
_cell.length_b   1.000
_cell.length_c   1.000
_cell.angle_alpha   90.00
_cell.angle_beta   90.00
_cell.angle_gamma   90.00
#
_symmetry.space_group_name_H-M   'P 1'
#
loop_
_entity.id
_entity.type
_entity.pdbx_description
1 polymer ?
#
loop_
_entity_poly.entity_id
_entity_poly.type
_entity_poly.pdbx_seq_one_letter_code
_entity_poly.pdbx_strand_id
1 'polypeptide(L)'
;MNRWILTVWALVLALTGIVLIFIPDESMHALGIGGSDALAFKLLGAAHFGFAMLNYMARTAAIGGIYGRPISVANFAHFMIAAITLIKVSSDGEINVLRWFVTIVFSLLAVSAFYVMRSNPGKG
;
A
#
# COMPACT_ATOMS: atom_id res chain seq x y z
N MET A 1 19.83 -1.95 4.47
CA MET A 1 18.56 -2.69 4.66
C MET A 1 17.37 -2.04 3.94
N ASN A 2 17.27 -0.72 4.01
CA ASN A 2 16.05 0.04 3.69
C ASN A 2 15.68 0.15 2.19
N ARG A 3 16.67 0.03 1.27
CA ARG A 3 16.46 0.11 -0.19
C ARG A 3 15.53 -0.96 -0.76
N TRP A 4 15.71 -2.22 -0.33
CA TRP A 4 14.94 -3.34 -0.87
C TRP A 4 13.48 -3.30 -0.42
N ILE A 5 13.24 -2.93 0.84
CA ILE A 5 11.90 -2.79 1.40
C ILE A 5 11.10 -1.73 0.64
N LEU A 6 11.68 -0.54 0.44
CA LEU A 6 11.03 0.52 -0.36
C LEU A 6 10.80 0.10 -1.81
N THR A 7 11.70 -0.70 -2.39
CA THR A 7 11.52 -1.21 -3.76
C THR A 7 10.34 -2.17 -3.85
N VAL A 8 10.20 -3.07 -2.88
CA VAL A 8 9.05 -3.99 -2.80
C VAL A 8 7.75 -3.22 -2.63
N TRP A 9 7.70 -2.26 -1.70
CA TRP A 9 6.51 -1.40 -1.53
C TRP A 9 6.17 -0.65 -2.81
N ALA A 10 7.17 -0.05 -3.47
CA ALA A 10 6.99 0.64 -4.74
C ALA A 10 6.42 -0.28 -5.81
N LEU A 11 6.94 -1.50 -5.95
CA LEU A 11 6.45 -2.46 -6.94
C LEU A 11 5.00 -2.87 -6.68
N VAL A 12 4.66 -3.20 -5.43
CA VAL A 12 3.28 -3.58 -5.08
C VAL A 12 2.32 -2.42 -5.34
N LEU A 13 2.68 -1.20 -4.90
CA LEU A 13 1.85 -0.01 -5.10
C LEU A 13 1.76 0.43 -6.57
N ALA A 14 2.83 0.25 -7.36
CA ALA A 14 2.81 0.56 -8.78
C ALA A 14 1.89 -0.40 -9.53
N LEU A 15 1.98 -1.70 -9.25
CA LEU A 15 1.15 -2.72 -9.88
C LEU A 15 -0.33 -2.51 -9.51
N THR A 16 -0.64 -2.29 -8.23
CA THR A 16 -2.03 -2.00 -7.81
C THR A 16 -2.52 -0.68 -8.41
N GLY A 17 -1.68 0.36 -8.43
CA GLY A 17 -2.01 1.64 -9.04
C GLY A 17 -2.35 1.52 -10.52
N ILE A 18 -1.52 0.81 -11.30
CA ILE A 18 -1.75 0.57 -12.74
C ILE A 18 -3.06 -0.20 -12.95
N VAL A 19 -3.28 -1.29 -12.21
CA VAL A 19 -4.49 -2.11 -12.34
C VAL A 19 -5.75 -1.26 -12.07
N LEU A 20 -5.76 -0.46 -11.02
CA LEU A 20 -6.91 0.37 -10.66
C LEU A 20 -7.16 1.54 -11.63
N ILE A 21 -6.12 2.07 -12.29
CA ILE A 21 -6.25 3.16 -13.28
C ILE A 21 -6.81 2.63 -14.60
N PHE A 22 -6.24 1.54 -15.11
CA PHE A 22 -6.50 1.07 -16.47
C PHE A 22 -7.64 0.04 -16.55
N ILE A 23 -7.91 -0.68 -15.46
CA ILE A 23 -8.89 -1.77 -15.41
C ILE A 23 -9.76 -1.66 -14.13
N PRO A 24 -10.44 -0.52 -13.89
CA PRO A 24 -11.15 -0.25 -12.64
C PRO A 24 -12.38 -1.13 -12.44
N ASP A 25 -13.17 -1.36 -13.48
CA ASP A 25 -14.46 -2.06 -13.39
C ASP A 25 -14.24 -3.55 -13.05
N GLU A 26 -13.30 -4.21 -13.74
CA GLU A 26 -12.95 -5.59 -13.46
C GLU A 26 -12.29 -5.73 -12.08
N SER A 27 -11.51 -4.73 -11.64
CA SER A 27 -10.96 -4.70 -10.29
C SER A 27 -12.05 -4.65 -9.22
N MET A 28 -13.08 -3.82 -9.42
CA MET A 28 -14.22 -3.71 -8.53
C MET A 28 -15.01 -5.03 -8.48
N HIS A 29 -15.34 -5.58 -9.65
CA HIS A 29 -16.05 -6.85 -9.76
C HIS A 29 -15.27 -8.00 -9.11
N ALA A 30 -13.96 -8.08 -9.35
CA ALA A 30 -13.10 -9.13 -8.78
C ALA A 30 -13.00 -9.04 -7.24
N LEU A 31 -13.06 -7.82 -6.68
CA LEU A 31 -13.10 -7.59 -5.23
C LEU A 31 -14.50 -7.76 -4.61
N GLY A 32 -15.52 -8.03 -5.42
CA GLY A 32 -16.91 -8.12 -4.98
C GLY A 32 -17.50 -6.79 -4.52
N ILE A 33 -17.02 -5.68 -5.09
CA ILE A 33 -17.46 -4.31 -4.77
C ILE A 33 -18.46 -3.87 -5.85
N GLY A 34 -19.74 -3.90 -5.51
CA GLY A 34 -20.82 -3.41 -6.38
C GLY A 34 -21.21 -1.96 -6.10
N GLY A 35 -21.75 -1.27 -7.10
CA GLY A 35 -22.39 0.05 -6.92
C GLY A 35 -21.45 1.23 -6.66
N SER A 36 -20.14 1.06 -6.83
CA SER A 36 -19.16 2.16 -6.74
C SER A 36 -18.90 2.80 -8.11
N ASP A 37 -18.35 4.02 -8.15
CA ASP A 37 -17.95 4.69 -9.38
C ASP A 37 -16.50 4.34 -9.74
N ALA A 38 -16.26 3.94 -11.00
CA ALA A 38 -14.94 3.69 -11.56
C ALA A 38 -13.98 4.87 -11.37
N LEU A 39 -14.49 6.11 -11.31
CA LEU A 39 -13.71 7.31 -11.02
C LEU A 39 -12.96 7.19 -9.68
N ALA A 40 -13.62 6.69 -8.63
CA ALA A 40 -13.01 6.54 -7.31
C ALA A 40 -11.84 5.55 -7.35
N PHE A 41 -11.98 4.46 -8.10
CA PHE A 41 -10.92 3.46 -8.29
C PHE A 41 -9.74 4.03 -9.07
N LYS A 42 -9.99 4.80 -10.13
CA LYS A 42 -8.92 5.49 -10.88
C LYS A 42 -8.15 6.49 -10.02
N LEU A 43 -8.85 7.27 -9.20
CA LEU A 43 -8.21 8.23 -8.29
C LEU A 43 -7.42 7.52 -7.18
N LEU A 44 -7.97 6.44 -6.62
CA LEU A 44 -7.26 5.58 -5.67
C LEU A 44 -5.99 5.00 -6.32
N GLY A 45 -6.08 4.53 -7.56
CA GLY A 45 -4.96 4.01 -8.33
C GLY A 45 -3.88 5.06 -8.58
N ALA A 46 -4.27 6.29 -8.93
CA ALA A 46 -3.35 7.42 -9.08
C ALA A 46 -2.62 7.73 -7.76
N ALA A 47 -3.32 7.69 -6.62
CA ALA A 47 -2.71 7.86 -5.30
C ALA A 47 -1.71 6.73 -4.98
N HIS A 48 -2.06 5.46 -5.25
CA HIS A 48 -1.16 4.31 -5.07
C HIS A 48 0.09 4.46 -5.93
N PHE A 49 -0.06 4.86 -7.20
CA PHE A 49 1.06 5.11 -8.09
C PHE A 49 1.95 6.26 -7.61
N GLY A 50 1.36 7.32 -7.05
CA GLY A 50 2.10 8.40 -6.40
C GLY A 50 2.96 7.91 -5.23
N PHE A 51 2.38 7.11 -4.32
CA PHE A 51 3.13 6.46 -3.25
C PHE A 51 4.21 5.50 -3.79
N ALA A 52 3.94 4.81 -4.90
CA ALA A 52 4.93 3.96 -5.55
C ALA A 52 6.16 4.77 -5.99
N MET A 53 5.93 5.91 -6.63
CA MET A 53 7.02 6.82 -7.05
C MET A 53 7.78 7.40 -5.86
N LEU A 54 7.09 7.80 -4.80
CA LEU A 54 7.73 8.26 -3.56
C LEU A 54 8.67 7.19 -2.98
N ASN A 55 8.19 5.95 -2.87
CA ASN A 55 8.98 4.83 -2.36
C ASN A 55 10.17 4.50 -3.27
N TYR A 56 9.94 4.47 -4.59
CA TYR A 56 10.99 4.20 -5.56
C TYR A 56 12.07 5.28 -5.48
N MET A 57 11.71 6.56 -5.55
CA MET A 57 12.67 7.67 -5.52
C MET A 57 13.42 7.75 -4.18
N ALA A 58 12.76 7.43 -3.06
CA ALA A 58 13.38 7.43 -1.74
C ALA A 58 14.31 6.23 -1.48
N ARG A 59 14.31 5.18 -2.32
CA ARG A 59 15.01 3.91 -2.05
C ARG A 59 16.52 4.04 -1.87
N THR A 60 17.13 5.09 -2.43
CA THR A 60 18.57 5.37 -2.32
C THR A 60 18.90 6.34 -1.18
N ALA A 61 17.89 7.00 -0.59
CA ALA A 61 18.07 7.87 0.55
C ALA A 61 18.21 7.07 1.85
N ALA A 62 18.93 7.61 2.82
CA ALA A 62 18.92 7.06 4.17
C ALA A 62 17.51 7.23 4.75
N ILE A 63 16.78 6.13 4.94
CA ILE A 63 15.48 6.16 5.62
C ILE A 63 15.73 6.35 7.11
N GLY A 64 16.04 7.58 7.51
CA GLY A 64 16.31 8.04 8.87
C GLY A 64 16.36 9.57 8.92
N GLY A 65 16.58 10.12 10.11
CA GLY A 65 16.65 11.57 10.32
C GLY A 65 15.38 12.31 9.89
N ILE A 66 15.51 13.62 9.67
CA ILE A 66 14.39 14.50 9.31
C ILE A 66 13.80 14.20 7.92
N TYR A 67 14.57 13.59 7.02
CA TYR A 67 14.15 13.34 5.64
C TYR A 67 13.50 11.96 5.44
N GLY A 68 14.00 10.91 6.11
CA GLY A 68 13.46 9.56 5.94
C GLY A 68 12.26 9.26 6.84
N ARG A 69 12.16 9.93 8.00
CA ARG A 69 11.07 9.69 8.97
C ARG A 69 9.67 10.00 8.42
N PRO A 70 9.43 11.11 7.68
CA PRO A 70 8.13 11.37 7.07
C PRO A 70 7.69 10.25 6.11
N ILE A 71 8.62 9.71 5.32
CA ILE A 71 8.33 8.64 4.34
C ILE A 71 7.92 7.34 5.06
N SER A 72 8.62 6.97 6.12
CA SER A 72 8.26 5.79 6.93
C SER A 72 6.89 5.94 7.59
N VAL A 73 6.60 7.12 8.16
CA VAL A 73 5.31 7.40 8.80
C VAL A 73 4.17 7.40 7.78
N ALA A 74 4.36 8.00 6.61
CA ALA A 74 3.37 8.03 5.55
C ALA A 74 3.02 6.62 5.04
N ASN A 75 4.05 5.78 4.78
CA ASN A 75 3.83 4.39 4.37
C ASN A 75 3.14 3.56 5.45
N PHE A 76 3.58 3.71 6.71
CA PHE A 76 2.94 3.00 7.82
C PHE A 76 1.46 3.39 7.96
N ALA A 77 1.15 4.68 7.97
CA ALA A 77 -0.23 5.16 8.04
C ALA A 77 -1.07 4.60 6.88
N HIS A 78 -0.57 4.69 5.65
CA HIS A 78 -1.27 4.20 4.47
C HIS A 78 -1.55 2.69 4.55
N PHE A 79 -0.53 1.86 4.78
CA PHE A 79 -0.71 0.41 4.83
C PHE A 79 -1.52 -0.05 6.03
N MET A 80 -1.37 0.58 7.19
CA MET A 80 -2.10 0.22 8.41
C MET A 80 -3.60 0.51 8.26
N ILE A 81 -3.96 1.69 7.76
CA ILE A 81 -5.36 2.05 7.51
C ILE A 81 -5.96 1.12 6.44
N ALA A 82 -5.23 0.86 5.36
CA ALA A 82 -5.67 -0.07 4.32
C ALA A 82 -5.88 -1.49 4.88
N ALA A 83 -4.94 -2.02 5.67
CA ALA A 83 -5.03 -3.34 6.26
C ALA A 83 -6.25 -3.48 7.19
N ILE A 84 -6.47 -2.52 8.10
CA ILE A 84 -7.62 -2.56 9.02
C ILE A 84 -8.95 -2.51 8.25
N THR A 85 -9.06 -1.60 7.27
CA THR A 85 -10.27 -1.48 6.45
C THR A 85 -10.53 -2.77 5.66
N LEU A 86 -9.48 -3.34 5.06
CA LEU A 86 -9.58 -4.59 4.30
C LEU A 86 -9.95 -5.78 5.18
N ILE A 87 -9.38 -5.90 6.38
CA ILE A 87 -9.74 -6.96 7.35
C ILE A 87 -11.22 -6.85 7.69
N LYS A 88 -11.70 -5.65 8.01
CA LYS A 88 -13.11 -5.43 8.35
C LYS A 88 -14.03 -5.84 7.20
N VAL A 89 -13.79 -5.33 6.00
CA VAL A 89 -14.61 -5.64 4.82
C VAL A 89 -14.51 -7.11 4.40
N SER A 90 -13.35 -7.75 4.57
CA SER A 90 -13.19 -9.17 4.24
C SER A 90 -13.88 -10.11 5.23
N SER A 91 -14.07 -9.64 6.47
CA SER A 91 -14.75 -10.38 7.53
C SER A 91 -16.28 -10.23 7.45
N ASP A 92 -16.75 -9.19 6.75
CA ASP A 92 -18.18 -8.93 6.54
C ASP A 92 -18.64 -9.59 5.22
N GLY A 93 -19.54 -10.57 5.31
CA GLY A 93 -20.18 -11.20 4.15
C GLY A 93 -19.49 -12.47 3.63
N GLU A 94 -19.65 -12.74 2.33
CA GLU A 94 -19.12 -13.96 1.70
C GLU A 94 -17.59 -13.93 1.52
N ILE A 95 -16.97 -15.10 1.63
CA ILE A 95 -15.53 -15.27 1.44
C ILE A 95 -15.20 -15.03 -0.03
N ASN A 96 -14.53 -13.91 -0.31
CA ASN A 96 -13.89 -13.63 -1.60
C ASN A 96 -12.38 -13.85 -1.46
N VAL A 97 -11.86 -14.86 -2.17
CA VAL A 97 -10.44 -15.28 -2.08
C VAL A 97 -9.49 -14.16 -2.48
N LEU A 98 -9.78 -13.43 -3.55
CA LEU A 98 -8.93 -12.34 -4.02
C LEU A 98 -8.90 -11.20 -2.99
N ARG A 99 -10.05 -10.85 -2.43
CA ARG A 99 -10.15 -9.83 -1.37
C ARG A 99 -9.31 -10.21 -0.15
N TRP A 100 -9.39 -11.46 0.32
CA TRP A 100 -8.54 -11.96 1.41
C TRP A 100 -7.05 -11.97 1.05
N PHE A 101 -6.70 -12.32 -0.19
CA PHE A 101 -5.32 -12.25 -0.66
C PHE A 101 -4.77 -10.83 -0.56
N VAL A 102 -5.51 -9.83 -1.06
CA VAL A 102 -5.14 -8.41 -0.95
C VAL A 102 -5.02 -7.98 0.51
N THR A 103 -5.94 -8.41 1.38
CA THR A 103 -5.89 -8.18 2.83
C THR A 103 -4.60 -8.68 3.47
N ILE A 104 -4.18 -9.91 3.15
CA ILE A 104 -2.95 -10.50 3.67
C ILE A 104 -1.73 -9.70 3.18
N VAL A 105 -1.68 -9.36 1.88
CA VAL A 105 -0.59 -8.56 1.31
C VAL A 105 -0.46 -7.22 2.02
N PHE A 106 -1.55 -6.45 2.14
CA PHE A 106 -1.50 -5.15 2.81
C PHE A 106 -1.20 -5.25 4.30
N SER A 107 -1.64 -6.32 4.98
CA SER A 107 -1.27 -6.58 6.38
C SER A 107 0.22 -6.82 6.55
N LEU A 108 0.84 -7.61 5.66
CA LEU A 108 2.29 -7.82 5.66
C LEU A 108 3.06 -6.52 5.38
N LEU A 109 2.57 -5.70 4.44
CA LEU A 109 3.13 -4.37 4.18
C LEU A 109 3.05 -3.47 5.43
N ALA A 110 1.91 -3.45 6.13
CA ALA A 110 1.73 -2.69 7.36
C ALA A 110 2.71 -3.11 8.46
N VAL A 111 2.89 -4.43 8.68
CA VAL A 111 3.86 -4.96 9.64
C VAL A 111 5.29 -4.55 9.25
N SER A 112 5.64 -4.66 7.97
CA SER A 112 6.97 -4.25 7.49
C SER A 112 7.21 -2.75 7.65
N ALA A 113 6.19 -1.92 7.41
CA ALA A 113 6.28 -0.47 7.56
C ALA A 113 6.35 -0.04 9.02
N PHE A 114 5.64 -0.73 9.91
CA PHE A 114 5.79 -0.54 11.35
C PHE A 114 7.22 -0.85 11.81
N TYR A 115 7.81 -1.95 11.33
CA TYR A 115 9.19 -2.31 11.63
C TYR A 115 10.18 -1.22 11.15
N VAL A 116 10.03 -0.73 9.92
CA VAL A 116 10.86 0.35 9.37
C VAL A 116 10.66 1.67 10.12
N MET A 117 9.44 2.00 10.52
CA MET A 117 9.15 3.21 11.30
C MET A 117 9.79 3.16 12.70
N ARG A 118 9.77 1.99 13.35
CA ARG A 118 10.35 1.80 14.68
C ARG A 118 11.87 1.74 14.66
N SER A 119 12.46 1.21 13.59
CA SER A 119 13.92 1.15 13.41
C SER A 119 14.48 2.54 13.08
N ASN A 120 14.75 3.34 14.11
CA ASN A 120 15.50 4.60 13.99
C ASN A 120 16.94 4.33 13.48
N PRO A 121 17.36 4.79 12.29
CA PRO A 121 18.77 4.93 12.00
C PRO A 121 19.18 6.32 12.51
N GLY A 122 19.44 6.38 13.81
CA GLY A 122 20.05 7.52 14.50
C GLY A 122 21.38 7.17 15.15
N LYS A 123 21.94 6.00 14.81
CA LYS A 123 23.26 5.55 15.27
C LYS A 123 23.99 4.89 14.11
N GLY A 124 24.53 5.72 13.23
CA GLY A 124 25.65 5.41 12.36
C GLY A 124 26.73 6.41 12.69
#